data_AF-A0A2V8YZ97-F1
#
_entry.id   AF-A0A2V8YZ97-F1
#
_cell.length_a   1.000
_cell.length_b   1.000
_cell.length_c   1.000
_cell.angle_alpha   90.00
_cell.angle_beta   90.00
_cell.angle_gamma   90.00
#
_symmetry.space_group_name_H-M   'P 1'
#
loop_
_entity.id
_entity.type
_entity.pdbx_description
1 polymer ?
#
loop_
_entity_poly.entity_id
_entity_poly.type
_entity_poly.pdbx_seq_one_letter_code
_entity_poly.pdbx_strand_id
1 'polypeptide(L)'
;MSGNLHERAFELVAKARVEGGLADAEREWLSTHCEDCAFCSEHARQMDRALRSLRAAAIPLPADLASRTQFRVRLRAMELREREPKRRMLWLACSASWVFGIASAPFVWRVFEWFGKLTGAPKLVLEIGFGLWWTIPALFAVMVLLLEAARHPGEPDWMKPGR
;
A
#
# COMPACT_ATOMS: atom_id res chain seq x y z
N MET A 1 -24.87 -7.39 46.84
CA MET A 1 -23.73 -6.82 46.07
C MET A 1 -23.64 -7.32 44.62
N SER A 2 -24.64 -8.07 44.12
CA SER A 2 -24.73 -8.54 42.72
C SER A 2 -25.49 -7.57 41.79
N GLY A 3 -26.34 -6.69 42.34
CA GLY A 3 -27.12 -5.71 41.55
C GLY A 3 -26.25 -4.77 40.72
N ASN A 4 -25.21 -4.17 41.33
CA ASN A 4 -24.31 -3.25 40.65
C ASN A 4 -23.48 -3.93 39.53
N LEU A 5 -23.24 -5.25 39.63
CA LEU A 5 -22.51 -6.00 38.60
C LEU A 5 -23.39 -6.26 37.37
N HIS A 6 -24.67 -6.57 37.58
CA HIS A 6 -25.62 -6.75 36.47
C HIS A 6 -25.92 -5.44 35.75
N GLU A 7 -26.05 -4.34 36.50
CA GLU A 7 -26.26 -3.01 35.93
C GLU A 7 -25.07 -2.58 35.05
N ARG A 8 -23.85 -2.82 35.52
CA ARG A 8 -22.62 -2.63 34.73
C ARG A 8 -22.59 -3.53 33.48
N ALA A 9 -23.03 -4.78 33.58
CA ALA A 9 -23.08 -5.68 32.43
C ALA A 9 -24.07 -5.19 31.37
N PHE A 10 -25.22 -4.65 31.77
CA PHE A 10 -26.19 -4.07 30.85
C PHE A 10 -25.68 -2.81 30.15
N GLU A 11 -25.00 -1.93 30.89
CA GLU A 11 -24.37 -0.75 30.31
C GLU A 11 -23.32 -1.13 29.26
N LEU A 12 -22.46 -2.11 29.57
CA LEU A 12 -21.44 -2.59 28.64
C LEU A 12 -22.04 -3.29 27.41
N VAL A 13 -23.14 -4.05 27.57
CA VAL A 13 -23.88 -4.63 26.44
C VAL A 13 -24.46 -3.54 25.54
N ALA A 14 -25.03 -2.48 26.11
CA ALA A 14 -25.56 -1.36 25.33
C ALA A 14 -24.43 -0.59 24.61
N LYS A 15 -23.36 -0.26 25.32
CA LYS A 15 -22.18 0.45 24.80
C LYS A 15 -21.53 -0.30 23.64
N ALA A 16 -21.39 -1.62 23.75
CA ALA A 16 -20.81 -2.46 22.71
C ALA A 16 -21.58 -2.43 21.39
N ARG A 17 -22.88 -2.15 21.43
CA ARG A 17 -23.74 -2.18 20.24
C ARG A 17 -23.96 -0.80 19.62
N VAL A 18 -23.91 0.27 20.42
CA VAL A 18 -24.10 1.65 19.95
C VAL A 18 -22.79 2.29 19.50
N GLU A 19 -21.69 2.09 20.24
CA GLU A 19 -20.42 2.78 20.00
C GLU A 19 -19.46 2.01 19.08
N GLY A 20 -19.82 0.80 18.65
CA GLY A 20 -19.04 0.01 17.69
C GLY A 20 -17.74 -0.61 18.23
N GLY A 21 -17.41 -0.39 19.50
CA GLY A 21 -16.28 -1.04 20.16
C GLY A 21 -16.22 -0.78 21.67
N LEU A 22 -15.90 -1.82 22.45
CA LEU A 22 -15.48 -1.70 23.85
C LEU A 22 -13.96 -1.70 23.93
N ALA A 23 -13.39 -1.19 25.03
CA ALA A 23 -12.00 -1.48 25.34
C ALA A 23 -11.83 -2.99 25.58
N ASP A 24 -10.66 -3.55 25.26
CA ASP A 24 -10.43 -5.01 25.35
C ASP A 24 -10.65 -5.55 26.76
N ALA A 25 -10.24 -4.80 27.79
CA ALA A 25 -10.49 -5.15 29.18
C ALA A 25 -11.99 -5.18 29.55
N GLU A 26 -12.81 -4.30 28.96
CA GLU A 26 -14.26 -4.28 29.19
C GLU A 26 -14.95 -5.44 28.46
N ARG A 27 -14.47 -5.81 27.26
CA ARG A 27 -14.95 -6.98 26.52
C ARG A 27 -14.67 -8.26 27.29
N GLU A 28 -13.44 -8.44 27.75
CA GLU A 28 -13.03 -9.66 28.45
C GLU A 28 -13.80 -9.84 29.76
N TRP A 29 -13.96 -8.76 30.55
CA TRP A 29 -14.78 -8.78 31.75
C TRP A 29 -16.25 -9.15 31.45
N LEU A 30 -16.83 -8.57 30.39
CA LEU A 30 -18.21 -8.86 30.01
C LEU A 30 -18.38 -10.31 29.54
N SER A 31 -17.44 -10.87 28.78
CA SER A 31 -17.49 -12.27 28.35
C SER A 31 -17.43 -13.22 29.54
N THR A 32 -16.49 -13.02 30.47
CA THR A 32 -16.37 -13.85 31.67
C THR A 32 -17.63 -13.75 32.53
N HIS A 33 -18.17 -12.55 32.71
CA HIS A 33 -19.40 -12.38 33.48
C HIS A 33 -20.63 -13.05 32.84
N CYS A 34 -20.71 -13.09 31.50
CA CYS A 34 -21.79 -13.76 30.79
C CYS A 34 -21.68 -15.29 30.83
N GLU A 35 -20.48 -15.84 30.97
CA GLU A 35 -20.27 -17.28 31.19
C GLU A 35 -20.76 -17.70 32.58
N ASP A 36 -20.53 -16.86 33.59
CA ASP A 36 -20.92 -17.14 34.98
C ASP A 36 -22.40 -16.83 35.28
N CYS A 37 -23.02 -15.87 34.57
CA CYS A 37 -24.38 -15.41 34.84
C CYS A 37 -25.35 -15.65 33.66
N ALA A 38 -26.24 -16.63 33.83
CA ALA A 38 -27.27 -16.98 32.84
C ALA A 38 -28.27 -15.84 32.55
N PHE A 39 -28.49 -14.94 33.52
CA PHE A 39 -29.40 -13.81 33.34
C PHE A 39 -28.82 -12.74 32.40
N CYS A 40 -27.56 -12.37 32.61
CA CYS A 40 -26.85 -11.41 31.77
C CYS A 40 -26.64 -11.93 30.35
N SER A 41 -26.35 -13.24 30.19
CA SER A 41 -26.19 -13.84 28.86
C SER A 41 -27.50 -13.91 28.08
N GLU A 42 -28.64 -14.23 28.71
CA GLU A 42 -29.93 -14.21 28.01
C GLU A 42 -30.33 -12.78 27.63
N HIS A 43 -30.08 -11.78 28.48
CA HIS A 43 -30.33 -10.38 28.14
C HIS A 43 -29.52 -9.94 26.90
N ALA A 44 -28.22 -10.25 26.86
CA ALA A 44 -27.37 -9.96 25.71
C ALA A 44 -27.88 -10.66 24.43
N ARG A 45 -28.34 -11.91 24.53
CA ARG A 45 -28.92 -12.65 23.39
C ARG A 45 -30.23 -12.03 22.90
N GLN A 46 -31.11 -11.59 23.80
CA GLN A 46 -32.36 -10.92 23.42
C GLN A 46 -32.11 -9.61 22.69
N MET A 47 -31.17 -8.80 23.18
CA MET A 47 -30.74 -7.57 22.51
C MET A 47 -30.16 -7.86 21.11
N ASP A 48 -29.34 -8.90 20.97
CA ASP A 48 -28.82 -9.31 19.65
C ASP A 48 -29.90 -9.81 18.69
N ARG A 49 -30.94 -10.48 19.19
CA ARG A 49 -32.08 -10.89 18.36
C ARG A 49 -32.89 -9.67 17.91
N ALA A 50 -33.15 -8.71 18.81
CA ALA A 50 -33.87 -7.48 18.50
C ALA A 50 -33.11 -6.58 17.52
N LEU A 51 -31.80 -6.40 17.69
CA LEU A 51 -30.98 -5.63 16.74
C LEU A 51 -30.89 -6.31 15.39
N ARG A 52 -30.82 -7.65 15.34
CA ARG A 52 -30.84 -8.39 14.07
C ARG A 52 -32.18 -8.27 13.34
N SER A 53 -33.31 -8.32 14.04
CA SER A 53 -34.62 -8.11 13.40
C SER A 53 -34.76 -6.68 12.86
N LEU A 54 -34.28 -5.68 13.59
CA LEU A 54 -34.24 -4.29 13.12
C LEU A 54 -33.30 -4.10 11.93
N ARG A 55 -32.13 -4.75 11.91
CA ARG A 55 -31.21 -4.74 10.75
C ARG A 55 -31.75 -5.52 9.56
N ALA A 56 -32.56 -6.56 9.78
CA ALA A 56 -33.20 -7.31 8.69
C ALA A 56 -34.32 -6.49 8.02
N ALA A 57 -34.93 -5.56 8.74
CA ALA A 57 -35.82 -4.54 8.18
C ALA A 57 -35.09 -3.41 7.45
N ALA A 58 -33.79 -3.58 7.16
CA ALA A 58 -32.97 -2.56 6.51
C ALA A 58 -33.59 -2.11 5.18
N ILE A 59 -33.63 -0.77 5.08
CA ILE A 59 -34.13 0.06 3.99
C ILE A 59 -33.82 -0.59 2.64
N PRO A 60 -34.81 -0.75 1.73
CA PRO A 60 -34.55 -1.29 0.40
C PRO A 60 -33.54 -0.40 -0.31
N LEU A 61 -32.29 -0.85 -0.39
CA LEU A 61 -31.30 -0.21 -1.23
C LEU A 61 -31.70 -0.44 -2.70
N PRO A 62 -31.64 0.59 -3.55
CA PRO A 62 -31.95 0.41 -4.96
C PRO A 62 -30.99 -0.62 -5.54
N ALA A 63 -31.52 -1.66 -6.18
CA ALA A 63 -30.75 -2.77 -6.76
C ALA A 63 -29.69 -2.28 -7.78
N ASP A 64 -29.87 -1.07 -8.32
CA ASP A 64 -28.97 -0.42 -9.27
C ASP A 64 -27.74 0.27 -8.64
N LEU A 65 -27.63 0.31 -7.31
CA LEU A 65 -26.48 0.94 -6.65
C LEU A 65 -25.24 0.03 -6.70
N ALA A 66 -25.46 -1.27 -6.54
CA ALA A 66 -24.40 -2.28 -6.66
C ALA A 66 -23.90 -2.42 -8.11
N SER A 67 -24.79 -2.39 -9.11
CA SER A 67 -24.41 -2.43 -10.53
C SER A 67 -23.57 -1.20 -10.92
N ARG A 68 -23.96 0.01 -10.51
CA ARG A 68 -23.24 1.25 -10.80
C ARG A 68 -21.85 1.30 -10.16
N THR A 69 -21.72 0.82 -8.93
CA THR A 69 -20.41 0.77 -8.25
C THR A 69 -19.51 -0.28 -8.89
N GLN A 70 -20.02 -1.47 -9.18
CA GLN A 70 -19.27 -2.51 -9.89
C GLN A 70 -18.82 -2.05 -11.28
N PHE A 71 -19.68 -1.34 -12.02
CA PHE A 71 -19.33 -0.79 -13.32
C PHE A 71 -18.18 0.22 -13.22
N ARG A 72 -18.24 1.17 -12.29
CA ARG A 72 -17.18 2.15 -12.06
C ARG A 72 -15.84 1.50 -11.65
N VAL A 73 -15.89 0.49 -10.78
CA VAL A 73 -14.69 -0.25 -10.37
C VAL A 73 -14.09 -1.01 -11.55
N ARG A 74 -14.90 -1.69 -12.36
CA ARG A 74 -14.42 -2.40 -13.55
C ARG A 74 -13.82 -1.45 -14.58
N LEU A 75 -14.46 -0.31 -14.82
CA LEU A 75 -13.93 0.71 -15.72
C LEU A 75 -12.55 1.19 -15.25
N ARG A 76 -12.41 1.48 -13.95
CA ARG A 76 -11.13 1.90 -13.37
C ARG A 76 -10.06 0.82 -13.43
N ALA A 77 -10.43 -0.43 -13.20
CA ALA A 77 -9.51 -1.56 -13.30
C ALA A 77 -8.99 -1.73 -14.74
N MET A 78 -9.84 -1.51 -15.76
CA MET A 78 -9.41 -1.55 -17.16
C MET A 78 -8.47 -0.39 -17.50
N GLU A 79 -8.77 0.85 -17.06
CA GLU A 79 -7.89 2.01 -17.26
C GLU A 79 -6.49 1.80 -16.64
N LEU A 80 -6.43 1.21 -15.44
CA LEU A 80 -5.16 0.90 -14.78
C LEU A 80 -4.39 -0.17 -15.54
N ARG A 81 -5.07 -1.23 -15.99
CA ARG A 81 -4.47 -2.33 -16.74
C ARG A 81 -3.89 -1.90 -18.09
N GLU A 82 -4.47 -0.88 -18.72
CA GLU A 82 -3.99 -0.36 -20.00
C GLU A 82 -2.79 0.61 -19.86
N ARG A 83 -2.64 1.25 -18.69
CA ARG A 83 -1.49 2.13 -18.38
C ARG A 83 -0.24 1.37 -17.92
N GLU A 84 -0.40 0.22 -17.26
CA GLU A 84 0.72 -0.63 -16.83
C GLU A 84 1.69 -1.10 -17.95
N PRO A 85 1.21 -1.61 -19.11
CA PRO A 85 2.11 -2.15 -20.15
C PRO A 85 2.99 -1.06 -20.75
N LYS A 86 2.46 0.16 -20.93
CA LYS A 86 3.25 1.30 -21.41
C LYS A 86 4.36 1.67 -20.43
N ARG A 87 4.09 1.65 -19.12
CA ARG A 87 5.09 1.94 -18.08
C ARG A 87 6.20 0.89 -18.05
N ARG A 88 5.86 -0.41 -18.14
CA ARG A 88 6.86 -1.50 -18.18
C ARG A 88 7.76 -1.41 -19.41
N MET A 89 7.19 -1.13 -20.58
CA MET A 89 7.97 -0.98 -21.81
C MET A 89 8.90 0.23 -21.78
N LEU A 90 8.44 1.36 -21.21
CA LEU A 90 9.31 2.52 -20.96
C LEU A 90 10.45 2.18 -20.01
N TRP A 91 10.16 1.43 -18.94
CA TRP A 91 11.15 1.00 -17.96
C TRP A 91 12.18 0.04 -18.56
N LEU A 92 11.74 -0.91 -19.39
CA LEU A 92 12.62 -1.83 -20.11
C LEU A 92 13.50 -1.12 -21.15
N ALA A 93 12.94 -0.15 -21.88
CA ALA A 93 13.73 0.66 -22.82
C ALA A 93 14.77 1.51 -22.08
N CYS A 94 14.40 2.10 -20.94
CA CYS A 94 15.29 2.88 -20.11
C CYS A 94 16.41 2.03 -19.49
N SER A 95 16.06 0.87 -18.93
CA SER A 95 17.06 -0.05 -18.35
C SER A 95 17.97 -0.65 -19.42
N ALA A 96 17.44 -0.98 -20.60
CA ALA A 96 18.24 -1.45 -21.73
C ALA A 96 19.23 -0.37 -22.19
N SER A 97 18.81 0.89 -22.32
CA SER A 97 19.70 2.01 -22.66
C SER A 97 20.79 2.21 -21.60
N TRP A 98 20.45 2.04 -20.32
CA TRP A 98 21.39 2.18 -19.21
C TRP A 98 22.40 1.03 -19.15
N VAL A 99 21.94 -0.22 -19.30
CA VAL A 99 22.80 -1.41 -19.36
C VAL A 99 23.72 -1.36 -20.58
N PHE A 100 23.24 -0.85 -21.72
CA PHE A 100 24.07 -0.68 -22.90
C PHE A 100 25.14 0.40 -22.70
N GLY A 101 24.78 1.51 -22.03
CA GLY A 101 25.74 2.51 -21.57
C GLY A 101 26.80 1.91 -20.63
N ILE A 102 26.39 1.08 -19.67
CA ILE A 102 27.29 0.43 -18.73
C ILE A 102 28.19 -0.62 -19.40
N ALA A 103 27.62 -1.43 -20.29
CA ALA A 103 28.35 -2.48 -21.01
C ALA A 103 29.36 -1.90 -22.01
N SER A 104 29.19 -0.63 -22.43
CA SER A 104 30.14 0.04 -23.32
C SER A 104 31.45 0.45 -22.63
N ALA A 105 31.49 0.53 -21.30
CA ALA A 105 32.69 0.88 -20.52
C ALA A 105 33.97 0.12 -20.91
N PRO A 106 33.98 -1.22 -20.86
CA PRO A 106 35.17 -1.99 -21.19
C PRO A 106 35.57 -1.85 -22.66
N PHE A 107 34.60 -1.61 -23.55
CA PHE A 107 34.86 -1.35 -24.96
C PHE A 107 35.57 -0.01 -25.17
N VAL A 108 35.09 1.04 -24.50
CA VAL A 108 35.68 2.39 -24.55
C VAL A 108 37.07 2.38 -23.92
N TRP A 109 37.26 1.69 -22.79
CA TRP A 109 38.58 1.52 -22.17
C TRP A 109 39.58 0.86 -23.12
N ARG A 110 39.16 -0.16 -23.86
CA ARG A 110 40.03 -0.87 -24.80
C ARG A 110 40.43 -0.01 -26.01
N VAL A 111 39.54 0.86 -26.49
CA VAL A 111 39.85 1.85 -27.53
C VAL A 111 40.81 2.92 -27.02
N PHE A 112 40.64 3.35 -25.76
CA PHE A 112 41.47 4.36 -25.14
C PHE A 112 42.88 3.86 -24.78
N GLU A 113 43.06 2.62 -24.33
CA GLU A 113 44.39 2.01 -24.17
C GLU A 113 45.12 1.91 -25.52
N TRP A 114 44.40 1.61 -26.60
CA TRP A 114 44.95 1.59 -27.94
C TRP A 114 45.41 2.98 -28.39
N PHE A 115 44.60 4.01 -28.12
CA PHE A 115 44.97 5.42 -28.38
C PHE A 115 46.12 5.91 -27.49
N GLY A 116 46.14 5.52 -26.22
CA GLY A 116 47.19 5.88 -25.26
C GLY A 116 48.55 5.28 -25.64
N LYS A 117 48.58 4.06 -26.20
CA LYS A 117 49.80 3.48 -26.78
C LYS A 117 50.31 4.26 -28.00
N LEU A 118 49.41 4.86 -28.79
CA LEU A 118 49.75 5.67 -29.96
C LEU A 118 50.23 7.09 -29.60
N THR A 119 49.77 7.66 -28.48
CA THR A 119 49.98 9.08 -28.13
C THR A 119 50.84 9.33 -26.89
N GLY A 120 51.21 8.29 -26.12
CA GLY A 120 52.09 8.40 -24.95
C GLY A 120 51.47 9.11 -23.75
N ALA A 121 50.14 9.30 -23.74
CA ALA A 121 49.43 10.01 -22.67
C ALA A 121 49.41 9.21 -21.35
N PRO A 122 49.58 9.88 -20.19
CA PRO A 122 49.65 9.20 -18.89
C PRO A 122 48.30 8.58 -18.49
N LYS A 123 48.38 7.32 -18.06
CA LYS A 123 47.25 6.44 -17.70
C LYS A 123 46.27 7.04 -16.67
N LEU A 124 46.76 7.93 -15.81
CA LEU A 124 46.00 8.58 -14.74
C LEU A 124 44.94 9.58 -15.24
N VAL A 125 45.24 10.36 -16.29
CA VAL A 125 44.30 11.34 -16.87
C VAL A 125 43.12 10.62 -17.51
N LEU A 126 43.42 9.47 -18.11
CA LEU A 126 42.48 8.53 -18.69
C LEU A 126 41.54 7.92 -17.65
N GLU A 127 42.09 7.49 -16.51
CA GLU A 127 41.34 6.89 -15.40
C GLU A 127 40.39 7.90 -14.73
N ILE A 128 40.88 9.13 -14.50
CA ILE A 128 40.09 10.22 -13.90
C ILE A 128 39.00 10.71 -14.87
N GLY A 129 39.33 10.87 -16.16
CA GLY A 129 38.37 11.25 -17.18
C GLY A 129 37.25 10.22 -17.34
N PHE A 130 37.59 8.94 -17.26
CA PHE A 130 36.61 7.85 -17.28
C PHE A 130 35.72 7.85 -16.04
N GLY A 131 36.31 7.98 -14.85
CA GLY A 131 35.56 8.07 -13.60
C GLY A 131 34.60 9.26 -13.57
N LEU A 132 35.02 10.42 -14.07
CA LEU A 132 34.20 11.63 -14.12
C LEU A 132 33.05 11.50 -15.13
N TRP A 133 33.32 10.98 -16.33
CA TRP A 133 32.30 10.70 -17.34
C TRP A 133 31.25 9.69 -16.84
N TRP A 134 31.67 8.73 -16.02
CA TRP A 134 30.81 7.70 -15.45
C TRP A 134 29.80 8.20 -14.41
N THR A 135 29.99 9.41 -13.89
CA THR A 135 29.02 10.01 -12.95
C THR A 135 27.76 10.53 -13.66
N ILE A 136 27.85 10.84 -14.96
CA ILE A 136 26.76 11.44 -15.74
C ILE A 136 25.54 10.48 -15.87
N PRO A 137 25.70 9.18 -16.18
CA PRO A 137 24.58 8.24 -16.19
C PRO A 137 23.94 8.01 -14.82
N ALA A 138 24.72 8.10 -13.74
CA ALA A 138 24.21 7.98 -12.37
C ALA A 138 23.35 9.20 -12.00
N LEU A 139 23.82 10.40 -12.33
CA LEU A 139 23.04 11.64 -12.17
C LEU A 139 21.76 11.62 -13.02
N PHE A 140 21.81 11.08 -14.24
CA PHE A 140 20.64 10.94 -15.09
C PHE A 140 19.61 9.96 -14.51
N ALA A 141 20.06 8.82 -13.97
CA ALA A 141 19.17 7.86 -13.30
C ALA A 141 18.48 8.49 -12.08
N VAL A 142 19.22 9.23 -11.24
CA VAL A 142 18.66 9.98 -10.10
C VAL A 142 17.65 11.02 -10.59
N MET A 143 17.93 11.74 -11.67
CA MET A 143 17.02 12.72 -12.24
C MET A 143 15.72 12.10 -12.76
N VAL A 144 15.79 10.94 -13.43
CA VAL A 144 14.61 10.19 -13.89
C VAL A 144 13.78 9.71 -12.70
N LEU A 145 14.43 9.15 -11.66
CA LEU A 145 13.74 8.72 -10.44
C LEU A 145 13.06 9.90 -9.72
N LEU A 146 13.70 11.06 -9.67
CA LEU A 146 13.12 12.29 -9.10
C LEU A 146 11.94 12.80 -9.93
N LEU A 147 12.04 12.76 -11.27
CA LEU A 147 10.93 13.12 -12.16
C LEU A 147 9.76 12.14 -12.03
N GLU A 148 10.01 10.85 -11.86
CA GLU A 148 8.98 9.84 -11.62
C GLU A 148 8.33 10.05 -10.24
N ALA A 149 9.11 10.28 -9.19
CA ALA A 149 8.63 10.61 -7.85
C ALA A 149 7.79 11.90 -7.83
N ALA A 150 8.24 12.94 -8.55
CA ALA A 150 7.51 14.21 -8.69
C ALA A 150 6.27 14.10 -9.57
N ARG A 151 6.21 13.11 -10.47
CA ARG A 151 5.02 12.81 -11.30
C ARG A 151 4.01 11.92 -10.56
N HIS A 152 4.42 11.29 -9.46
CA HIS A 152 3.60 10.51 -8.52
C HIS A 152 3.46 11.16 -7.12
N PRO A 153 3.05 12.44 -6.97
CA PRO A 153 2.78 13.02 -5.65
C PRO A 153 1.45 12.53 -5.04
N GLY A 154 0.81 11.52 -5.64
CA GLY A 154 -0.59 11.18 -5.43
C GLY A 154 -0.87 9.70 -5.25
N GLU A 155 0.09 8.89 -4.79
CA GLU A 155 -0.24 7.60 -4.19
C GLU A 155 -0.29 7.80 -2.67
N PRO A 156 -1.47 8.11 -2.12
CA PRO A 156 -1.59 8.48 -0.72
C PRO A 156 -1.21 7.30 0.17
N ASP A 157 -0.44 7.61 1.22
CA ASP A 157 0.30 6.69 2.09
C ASP A 157 -0.58 5.64 2.81
N TRP A 158 -1.91 5.75 2.72
CA TRP A 158 -2.87 4.77 3.26
C TRP A 158 -3.01 3.49 2.41
N MET A 159 -2.43 3.41 1.21
CA MET A 159 -2.40 2.18 0.40
C MET A 159 -1.25 1.23 0.73
N LYS A 160 -0.31 1.59 1.61
CA LYS A 160 0.69 0.63 2.08
C LYS A 160 0.02 -0.31 3.10
N PRO A 161 -0.10 -1.62 2.81
CA PRO A 161 -0.49 -2.57 3.84
C PRO A 161 0.63 -2.55 4.89
N GLY A 162 0.28 -2.14 6.11
CA GLY A 162 1.17 -2.13 7.26
C GLY A 162 1.85 -3.49 7.39
N ARG A 163 3.18 -3.45 7.42
CA ARG A 163 4.01 -4.60 7.72
C ARG A 163 4.20 -4.71 9.22
#